data_AF-A0AB33CYX5-F1
#
_entry.id   AF-A0AB33CYX5-F1
#
_cell.length_a   1.000
_cell.length_b   1.000
_cell.length_c   1.000
_cell.angle_alpha   90.00
_cell.angle_beta   90.00
_cell.angle_gamma   90.00
#
_symmetry.space_group_name_H-M   'P 1'
#
loop_
_entity.id
_entity.type
_entity.pdbx_description
1 polymer ?
#
loop_
_entity_poly.entity_id
_entity_poly.type
_entity_poly.pdbx_seq_one_letter_code
_entity_poly.pdbx_strand_id
1 'polypeptide(L)'
;MSLTAECDDYFKQVEQGLYAERFDQEVNLLPFVQAQAFSEQFSGHPTLDALGGLILDDPDTSSHHVWVYESPLAGQVFYLSHDDDSRIVFPSLSAFLTAAQQALERSCCLSELHPSHTPLCPDQTGLSNFITHLCGNDEHEEIAIPLIPSLDLQDFPLLRRLASADNFFLSEVLAQEIKKRPRADLLTIAELCSAHPHPQAAKAGVAALRAIKAL
;
A
#
# COMPACT_ATOMS: atom_id res chain seq x y z
N MET A 1 -5.28 1.97 21.14
CA MET A 1 -3.89 2.31 21.48
C MET A 1 -3.51 3.56 20.69
N SER A 2 -2.73 4.49 21.24
CA SER A 2 -2.23 5.62 20.43
C SER A 2 -1.12 5.13 19.48
N LEU A 3 -0.91 5.82 18.36
CA LEU A 3 0.16 5.48 17.41
C LEU A 3 1.54 5.46 18.08
N THR A 4 1.78 6.39 19.00
CA THR A 4 3.02 6.44 19.80
C THR A 4 3.19 5.20 20.67
N ALA A 5 2.13 4.77 21.38
CA ALA A 5 2.22 3.58 22.23
C ALA A 5 2.42 2.30 21.42
N GLU A 6 1.80 2.20 20.23
CA GLU A 6 2.03 1.07 19.33
C GLU A 6 3.48 1.02 18.83
N CYS A 7 4.04 2.18 18.46
CA CYS A 7 5.42 2.32 18.03
C CYS A 7 6.41 1.92 19.13
N ASP A 8 6.20 2.41 20.36
CA ASP A 8 7.03 2.07 21.52
C ASP A 8 7.01 0.55 21.80
N ASP A 9 5.81 -0.06 21.78
CA ASP A 9 5.65 -1.50 22.00
C ASP A 9 6.26 -2.34 20.86
N TYR A 10 6.23 -1.85 19.62
CA TYR A 10 6.87 -2.47 18.48
C TYR A 10 8.38 -2.51 18.65
N PHE A 11 9.03 -1.36 18.85
CA PHE A 11 10.48 -1.30 18.92
C PHE A 11 11.04 -2.01 20.16
N LYS A 12 10.31 -2.00 21.28
CA LYS A 12 10.66 -2.81 22.46
C LYS A 12 10.71 -4.31 22.18
N GLN A 13 9.90 -4.82 21.25
CA GLN A 13 9.94 -6.22 20.85
C GLN A 13 11.08 -6.48 19.86
N VAL A 14 11.29 -5.59 18.88
CA VAL A 14 12.38 -5.72 17.90
C VAL A 14 13.75 -5.68 18.58
N GLU A 15 13.93 -4.84 19.60
CA GLU A 15 15.18 -4.73 20.38
C GLU A 15 15.59 -6.02 21.11
N GLN A 16 14.70 -7.00 21.24
CA GLN A 16 15.04 -8.31 21.79
C GLN A 16 15.90 -9.16 20.84
N GLY A 17 16.03 -8.74 19.58
CA GLY A 17 16.92 -9.35 18.59
C GLY A 17 16.39 -10.65 17.96
N LEU A 18 15.14 -11.05 18.25
CA LEU A 18 14.55 -12.28 17.71
C LEU A 18 14.41 -12.25 16.18
N TYR A 19 14.19 -11.06 15.62
CA TYR A 19 13.90 -10.82 14.20
C TYR A 19 15.11 -10.29 13.40
N ALA A 20 16.30 -10.28 13.99
CA ALA A 20 17.51 -9.81 13.32
C ALA A 20 18.18 -10.93 12.50
N GLU A 21 18.72 -10.59 11.33
CA GLU A 21 19.54 -11.45 10.48
C GLU A 21 18.86 -12.79 10.11
N ARG A 22 17.56 -12.76 9.78
CA ARG A 22 16.80 -13.91 9.27
C ARG A 22 16.53 -13.74 7.78
N PHE A 23 17.62 -13.50 7.02
CA PHE A 23 17.58 -13.17 5.60
C PHE A 23 16.92 -14.25 4.74
N ASP A 24 17.07 -15.53 5.11
CA ASP A 24 16.41 -16.65 4.40
C ASP A 24 14.87 -16.55 4.42
N GLN A 25 14.29 -15.81 5.38
CA GLN A 25 12.87 -15.54 5.48
C GLN A 25 12.52 -14.08 5.14
N GLU A 26 13.45 -13.29 4.62
CA GLU A 26 13.29 -11.84 4.39
C GLU A 26 12.90 -11.10 5.69
N VAL A 27 13.40 -11.56 6.83
CA VAL A 27 13.14 -10.92 8.13
C VAL A 27 14.45 -10.36 8.67
N ASN A 28 14.57 -9.04 8.66
CA ASN A 28 15.63 -8.34 9.37
C ASN A 28 15.09 -7.00 9.90
N LEU A 29 14.34 -7.07 11.00
CA LEU A 29 13.69 -5.89 11.57
C LEU A 29 14.71 -5.01 12.28
N LEU A 30 14.70 -3.71 11.95
CA LEU A 30 15.65 -2.74 12.44
C LEU A 30 15.23 -2.19 13.81
N PRO A 31 16.12 -2.20 14.83
CA PRO A 31 15.93 -1.42 16.05
C PRO A 31 15.75 0.07 15.74
N PHE A 32 15.10 0.83 16.62
CA PHE A 32 14.68 2.21 16.34
C PHE A 32 15.79 3.12 15.79
N VAL A 33 16.96 3.11 16.41
CA VAL A 33 18.10 3.93 15.97
C VAL A 33 18.57 3.56 14.55
N GLN A 34 18.54 2.27 14.22
CA GLN A 34 18.92 1.79 12.88
C GLN A 34 17.83 2.11 11.86
N ALA A 35 16.55 1.90 12.21
CA ALA A 35 15.41 2.27 11.38
C ALA A 35 15.45 3.76 11.00
N GLN A 36 15.73 4.64 11.98
CA GLN A 36 15.86 6.07 11.74
C GLN A 36 17.04 6.39 10.81
N ALA A 37 18.24 5.90 11.13
CA ALA A 37 19.44 6.15 10.33
C ALA A 37 19.34 5.58 8.90
N PHE A 38 18.65 4.46 8.73
CA PHE A 38 18.42 3.86 7.43
C PHE A 38 17.39 4.65 6.62
N SER A 39 16.31 5.13 7.26
CA SER A 39 15.30 5.98 6.62
C SER A 39 15.88 7.29 6.09
N GLU A 40 16.90 7.85 6.74
CA GLU A 40 17.60 9.05 6.26
C GLU A 40 18.25 8.86 4.87
N GLN A 41 18.60 7.62 4.50
CA GLN A 41 19.16 7.30 3.18
C GLN A 41 18.13 7.41 2.05
N PHE A 42 16.84 7.42 2.40
CA PHE A 42 15.72 7.56 1.48
C PHE A 42 15.13 8.97 1.48
N SER A 43 15.81 9.93 2.10
CA SER A 43 15.42 11.33 2.08
C SER A 43 15.29 11.84 0.64
N GLY A 44 14.15 12.45 0.31
CA GLY A 44 13.82 12.89 -1.05
C GLY A 44 13.09 11.83 -1.87
N HIS A 45 12.79 10.64 -1.32
CA HIS A 45 11.94 9.66 -1.99
C HIS A 45 10.47 10.13 -1.95
N PRO A 46 9.84 10.44 -3.09
CA PRO A 46 8.57 11.17 -3.13
C PRO A 46 7.45 10.51 -2.31
N THR A 47 7.35 9.18 -2.38
CA THR A 47 6.34 8.42 -1.63
C THR A 47 6.58 8.41 -0.13
N LEU A 48 7.85 8.37 0.32
CA LEU A 48 8.15 8.37 1.76
C LEU A 48 7.99 9.76 2.35
N ASP A 49 8.38 10.79 1.60
CA ASP A 49 8.17 12.19 1.98
C ASP A 49 6.67 12.50 2.09
N ALA A 50 5.85 11.99 1.17
CA ALA A 50 4.41 12.21 1.16
C ALA A 50 3.67 11.47 2.30
N LEU A 51 4.18 10.31 2.73
CA LEU A 51 3.54 9.46 3.74
C LEU A 51 4.14 9.64 5.14
N GLY A 52 5.28 10.31 5.28
CA GLY A 52 6.08 10.24 6.49
C GLY A 52 6.48 8.78 6.77
N GLY A 53 7.48 8.30 6.02
CA GLY A 53 7.92 6.92 6.10
C GLY A 53 9.08 6.70 7.09
N LEU A 54 8.95 5.70 7.97
CA LEU A 54 10.05 5.12 8.74
C LEU A 54 10.26 3.67 8.29
N ILE A 55 11.41 3.37 7.69
CA ILE A 55 11.77 2.02 7.25
C ILE A 55 11.97 1.10 8.45
N LEU A 56 11.32 -0.06 8.41
CA LEU A 56 11.24 -1.01 9.52
C LEU A 56 12.22 -2.18 9.39
N ASP A 57 12.69 -2.47 8.18
CA ASP A 57 13.52 -3.64 7.88
C ASP A 57 14.58 -3.40 6.80
N ASP A 58 15.61 -4.24 6.82
CA ASP A 58 16.62 -4.35 5.77
C ASP A 58 16.88 -5.83 5.46
N PRO A 59 15.99 -6.50 4.72
CA PRO A 59 16.08 -7.94 4.49
C PRO A 59 17.17 -8.35 3.49
N ASP A 60 18.14 -7.49 3.18
CA ASP A 60 19.13 -7.65 2.09
C ASP A 60 18.47 -7.78 0.70
N THR A 61 17.41 -6.99 0.49
CA THR A 61 16.72 -6.85 -0.78
C THR A 61 16.51 -5.37 -1.12
N SER A 62 15.98 -5.08 -2.31
CA SER A 62 15.61 -3.71 -2.70
C SER A 62 14.21 -3.30 -2.26
N SER A 63 13.49 -4.16 -1.54
CA SER A 63 12.13 -3.88 -1.06
C SER A 63 12.10 -3.77 0.46
N HIS A 64 11.30 -2.83 0.96
CA HIS A 64 11.28 -2.47 2.37
C HIS A 64 9.85 -2.29 2.90
N HIS A 65 9.64 -2.69 4.15
CA HIS A 65 8.47 -2.36 4.93
C HIS A 65 8.67 -1.00 5.60
N VAL A 66 7.67 -0.14 5.49
CA VAL A 66 7.73 1.25 5.92
C VAL A 66 6.51 1.54 6.80
N TRP A 67 6.76 1.96 8.03
CA TRP A 67 5.72 2.51 8.88
C TRP A 67 5.36 3.92 8.44
N VAL A 68 4.08 4.13 8.21
CA VAL A 68 3.53 5.43 7.81
C VAL A 68 3.09 6.17 9.06
N TYR A 69 3.56 7.40 9.27
CA TYR A 69 3.17 8.21 10.42
C TYR A 69 2.35 9.46 10.06
N GLU A 70 2.26 9.85 8.79
CA GLU A 70 1.39 10.94 8.36
C GLU A 70 -0.03 10.47 7.98
N SER A 71 -1.00 11.35 8.21
CA SER A 71 -2.37 11.11 7.77
C SER A 71 -2.46 11.14 6.24
N PRO A 72 -3.36 10.36 5.61
CA PRO A 72 -4.49 9.63 6.21
C PRO A 72 -4.18 8.16 6.55
N LEU A 73 -2.97 7.67 6.24
CA LEU A 73 -2.59 6.26 6.36
C LEU A 73 -1.75 5.96 7.63
N ALA A 74 -1.66 6.94 8.54
CA ALA A 74 -0.88 6.84 9.77
C ALA A 74 -1.18 5.56 10.56
N GLY A 75 -0.12 4.86 10.96
CA GLY A 75 -0.18 3.60 11.68
C GLY A 75 -0.03 2.37 10.81
N GLN A 76 -0.29 2.47 9.51
CA GLN A 76 -0.22 1.33 8.59
C GLN A 76 1.22 1.04 8.13
N VAL A 77 1.43 -0.16 7.59
CA VAL A 77 2.71 -0.57 6.99
C VAL A 77 2.58 -0.62 5.48
N PHE A 78 3.33 0.25 4.83
CA PHE A 78 3.51 0.33 3.39
C PHE A 78 4.67 -0.57 2.98
N TYR A 79 4.49 -1.35 1.92
CA TYR A 79 5.58 -2.08 1.29
C TYR A 79 6.06 -1.28 0.08
N LEU A 80 7.29 -0.77 0.18
CA LEU A 80 8.00 -0.13 -0.91
C LEU A 80 8.71 -1.23 -1.70
N SER A 81 8.11 -1.64 -2.80
CA SER A 81 8.65 -2.68 -3.67
C SER A 81 9.44 -2.08 -4.82
N HIS A 82 10.55 -2.74 -5.17
CA HIS A 82 11.35 -2.39 -6.34
C HIS A 82 10.78 -2.99 -7.65
N ASP A 83 10.28 -4.23 -7.59
CA ASP A 83 9.89 -5.01 -8.78
C ASP A 83 8.38 -5.24 -8.90
N ASP A 84 7.63 -5.17 -7.79
CA ASP A 84 6.18 -5.38 -7.72
C ASP A 84 5.42 -4.07 -7.39
N ASP A 85 4.09 -4.16 -7.33
CA ASP A 85 3.23 -3.04 -6.94
C ASP A 85 3.42 -2.69 -5.45
N SER A 86 3.99 -1.51 -5.20
CA SER A 86 4.02 -0.93 -3.86
C SER A 86 2.60 -0.66 -3.34
N ARG A 87 2.34 -0.93 -2.05
CA ARG A 87 1.00 -0.78 -1.44
C ARG A 87 1.05 -0.91 0.08
N ILE A 88 -0.06 -0.59 0.76
CA ILE A 88 -0.26 -1.00 2.15
C ILE A 88 -0.40 -2.52 2.25
N VAL A 89 0.38 -3.14 3.12
CA VAL A 89 0.39 -4.59 3.34
C VAL A 89 -0.07 -4.99 4.73
N PHE A 90 0.11 -4.13 5.75
CA PHE A 90 -0.43 -4.40 7.09
C PHE A 90 -1.18 -3.19 7.65
N PRO A 91 -2.31 -3.41 8.34
CA PRO A 91 -3.11 -2.32 8.90
C PRO A 91 -2.47 -1.68 10.14
N SER A 92 -1.45 -2.31 10.73
CA SER A 92 -0.77 -1.81 11.93
C SER A 92 0.60 -2.48 12.13
N LEU A 93 1.44 -1.91 12.99
CA LEU A 93 2.73 -2.50 13.39
C LEU A 93 2.56 -3.83 14.13
N SER A 94 1.52 -3.97 14.95
CA SER A 94 1.19 -5.23 15.60
C SER A 94 0.87 -6.35 14.60
N ALA A 95 0.13 -6.04 13.54
CA ALA A 95 -0.16 -6.99 12.46
C ALA A 95 1.12 -7.39 11.71
N PHE A 96 2.01 -6.42 11.45
CA PHE A 96 3.31 -6.67 10.83
C PHE A 96 4.22 -7.58 11.68
N LEU A 97 4.36 -7.31 12.99
CA LEU A 97 5.12 -8.20 13.89
C LEU A 97 4.54 -9.61 13.95
N THR A 98 3.21 -9.73 13.94
CA THR A 98 2.55 -11.03 13.89
C THR A 98 2.91 -11.79 12.61
N ALA A 99 3.01 -11.09 11.47
CA ALA A 99 3.45 -11.69 10.21
C ALA A 99 4.93 -12.09 10.26
N ALA A 100 5.82 -11.23 10.77
CA ALA A 100 7.23 -11.54 10.95
C ALA A 100 7.43 -12.80 11.82
N GLN A 101 6.70 -12.90 12.94
CA GLN A 101 6.72 -14.09 13.80
C GLN A 101 6.25 -15.35 13.05
N GLN A 102 5.17 -15.25 12.27
CA GLN A 102 4.67 -16.37 11.46
C GLN A 102 5.66 -16.80 10.37
N ALA A 103 6.39 -15.86 9.76
CA ALA A 103 7.41 -16.16 8.76
C ALA A 103 8.50 -17.05 9.35
N LEU A 104 8.98 -16.72 10.56
CA LEU A 104 9.94 -17.52 11.29
C LEU A 104 9.40 -18.90 11.66
N GLU A 105 8.19 -18.97 12.20
CA GLU A 105 7.55 -20.23 12.62
C GLU A 105 7.30 -21.20 11.46
N ARG A 106 6.96 -20.65 10.28
CA ARG A 106 6.64 -21.43 9.07
C ARG A 106 7.83 -21.61 8.14
N SER A 107 8.94 -20.92 8.41
CA SER A 107 10.12 -20.90 7.53
C SER A 107 9.76 -20.50 6.09
N CYS A 108 8.97 -19.43 5.94
CA CYS A 108 8.61 -18.84 4.64
C CYS A 108 9.06 -17.38 4.59
N CYS A 109 9.11 -16.79 3.40
CA CYS A 109 9.43 -15.37 3.27
C CYS A 109 8.31 -14.51 3.88
N LEU A 110 8.68 -13.36 4.47
CA LEU A 110 7.72 -12.40 5.01
C LEU A 110 6.80 -11.82 3.93
N SER A 111 7.33 -11.61 2.72
CA SER A 111 6.55 -11.17 1.55
C SER A 111 5.43 -12.15 1.18
N GLU A 112 5.61 -13.46 1.40
CA GLU A 112 4.55 -14.47 1.18
C GLU A 112 3.37 -14.31 2.14
N LEU A 113 3.55 -13.62 3.27
CA LEU A 113 2.51 -13.35 4.25
C LEU A 113 1.79 -12.02 4.02
N HIS A 114 2.13 -11.28 2.97
CA HIS A 114 1.35 -10.12 2.55
C HIS A 114 -0.09 -10.53 2.23
N PRO A 115 -1.10 -9.80 2.72
CA PRO A 115 -2.47 -10.15 2.43
C PRO A 115 -2.75 -9.96 0.94
N SER A 116 -3.54 -10.88 0.37
CA SER A 116 -3.96 -10.82 -1.04
C SER A 116 -4.75 -9.55 -1.38
N HIS A 117 -5.37 -8.93 -0.38
CA HIS A 117 -6.06 -7.66 -0.48
C HIS A 117 -5.39 -6.62 0.41
N THR A 118 -5.16 -5.43 -0.13
CA THR A 118 -4.68 -4.28 0.63
C THR A 118 -5.69 -3.94 1.74
N PRO A 119 -5.25 -3.74 2.98
CA PRO A 119 -6.09 -3.21 4.03
C PRO A 119 -6.71 -1.87 3.65
N LEU A 120 -7.99 -1.67 3.97
CA LEU A 120 -8.64 -0.37 3.75
C LEU A 120 -8.06 0.68 4.70
N CYS A 121 -7.93 1.91 4.21
CA CYS A 121 -7.63 3.06 5.05
C CYS A 121 -8.81 3.32 6.01
N PRO A 122 -8.58 3.52 7.32
CA PRO A 122 -9.66 3.89 8.23
C PRO A 122 -10.27 5.26 7.91
N ASP A 123 -9.46 6.22 7.44
CA ASP A 123 -9.89 7.56 7.03
C ASP A 123 -10.09 7.64 5.51
N GLN A 124 -11.21 7.10 5.04
CA GLN A 124 -11.55 7.09 3.61
C GLN A 124 -11.73 8.50 3.02
N THR A 125 -12.27 9.44 3.79
CA THR A 125 -12.43 10.83 3.35
C THR A 125 -11.08 11.51 3.24
N GLY A 126 -10.20 11.36 4.23
CA GLY A 126 -8.82 11.86 4.18
C GLY A 126 -8.04 11.26 3.01
N LEU A 127 -8.14 9.95 2.80
CA LEU A 127 -7.50 9.27 1.67
C LEU A 127 -8.00 9.77 0.32
N SER A 128 -9.32 9.91 0.15
CA SER A 128 -9.89 10.39 -1.11
C SER A 128 -9.45 11.83 -1.41
N ASN A 129 -9.41 12.70 -0.39
CA ASN A 129 -8.90 14.07 -0.53
C ASN A 129 -7.40 14.10 -0.86
N PHE A 130 -6.61 13.25 -0.20
CA PHE A 130 -5.17 13.17 -0.43
C PHE A 130 -4.85 12.70 -1.85
N ILE A 131 -5.48 11.63 -2.32
CA ILE A 131 -5.37 11.15 -3.71
C ILE A 131 -5.82 12.23 -4.69
N THR A 132 -6.92 12.92 -4.41
CA THR A 132 -7.43 14.03 -5.24
C THR A 132 -6.41 15.17 -5.37
N HIS A 133 -5.70 15.48 -4.28
CA HIS A 133 -4.64 16.47 -4.25
C HIS A 133 -3.41 16.02 -5.05
N LEU A 134 -2.94 14.78 -4.84
CA LEU A 134 -1.83 14.19 -5.58
C LEU A 134 -2.08 14.20 -7.09
N CYS A 135 -3.26 13.75 -7.53
CA CYS A 135 -3.64 13.74 -8.94
C CYS A 135 -3.88 15.17 -9.51
N GLY A 136 -3.89 16.21 -8.67
CA GLY A 136 -3.98 17.61 -9.10
C GLY A 136 -2.63 18.22 -9.46
N ASN A 137 -1.54 17.49 -9.21
CA ASN A 137 -0.18 17.86 -9.55
C ASN A 137 0.48 16.70 -10.30
N ASP A 138 0.76 16.90 -11.59
CA ASP A 138 1.29 15.84 -12.47
C ASP A 138 2.58 15.21 -11.92
N GLU A 139 3.38 15.95 -11.14
CA GLU A 139 4.63 15.45 -10.52
C GLU A 139 4.39 14.43 -9.40
N HIS A 140 3.18 14.39 -8.82
CA HIS A 140 2.86 13.56 -7.65
C HIS A 140 1.81 12.48 -7.95
N GLU A 141 1.33 12.40 -9.19
CA GLU A 141 0.28 11.48 -9.58
C GLU A 141 0.71 10.00 -9.39
N GLU A 142 1.98 9.70 -9.61
CA GLU A 142 2.55 8.36 -9.40
C GLU A 142 2.47 7.90 -7.93
N ILE A 143 2.49 8.84 -6.98
CA ILE A 143 2.34 8.55 -5.54
C ILE A 143 0.91 8.09 -5.23
N ALA A 144 -0.09 8.49 -6.02
CA ALA A 144 -1.47 8.08 -5.80
C ALA A 144 -1.72 6.60 -6.14
N ILE A 145 -1.03 6.08 -7.15
CA ILE A 145 -1.18 4.70 -7.66
C ILE A 145 -1.13 3.66 -6.52
N PRO A 146 -0.08 3.61 -5.68
CA PRO A 146 0.03 2.61 -4.62
C PRO A 146 -0.97 2.79 -3.46
N LEU A 147 -1.71 3.91 -3.42
CA LEU A 147 -2.68 4.22 -2.37
C LEU A 147 -4.12 3.85 -2.77
N ILE A 148 -4.41 3.77 -4.07
CA ILE A 148 -5.74 3.38 -4.60
C ILE A 148 -6.24 2.05 -4.00
N PRO A 149 -5.41 1.00 -3.82
CA PRO A 149 -5.87 -0.25 -3.21
C PRO A 149 -6.47 -0.11 -1.81
N SER A 150 -6.10 0.95 -1.07
CA SER A 150 -6.62 1.23 0.28
C SER A 150 -7.98 1.94 0.28
N LEU A 151 -8.51 2.35 -0.89
CA LEU A 151 -9.84 2.93 -1.03
C LEU A 151 -10.93 1.87 -0.85
N ASP A 152 -12.05 2.25 -0.24
CA ASP A 152 -13.27 1.44 -0.11
C ASP A 152 -14.16 1.47 -1.38
N LEU A 153 -13.74 2.25 -2.37
CA LEU A 153 -14.41 2.46 -3.66
C LEU A 153 -15.80 3.14 -3.55
N GLN A 154 -16.07 3.92 -2.50
CA GLN A 154 -17.37 4.62 -2.34
C GLN A 154 -17.37 6.07 -2.84
N ASP A 155 -16.21 6.71 -2.99
CA ASP A 155 -16.11 8.08 -3.53
C ASP A 155 -16.22 8.09 -5.07
N PHE A 156 -17.44 7.97 -5.59
CA PHE A 156 -17.71 7.94 -7.03
C PHE A 156 -17.14 9.15 -7.81
N PRO A 157 -17.20 10.40 -7.30
CA PRO A 157 -16.52 11.53 -7.93
C PRO A 157 -15.02 11.27 -8.15
N LEU A 158 -14.30 10.81 -7.12
CA LEU A 158 -12.89 10.43 -7.26
C LEU A 158 -12.73 9.27 -8.25
N LEU A 159 -13.53 8.21 -8.13
CA LEU A 159 -13.42 7.05 -9.01
C LEU A 159 -13.62 7.40 -10.49
N ARG A 160 -14.55 8.32 -10.82
CA ARG A 160 -14.75 8.79 -12.20
C ARG A 160 -13.51 9.52 -12.73
N ARG A 161 -12.87 10.34 -11.88
CA ARG A 161 -11.65 11.06 -12.22
C ARG A 161 -10.51 10.09 -12.51
N LEU A 162 -10.27 9.13 -11.60
CA LEU A 162 -9.23 8.11 -11.76
C LEU A 162 -9.47 7.23 -13.00
N ALA A 163 -10.71 6.81 -13.24
CA ALA A 163 -11.05 5.97 -14.39
C ALA A 163 -10.79 6.63 -15.75
N SER A 164 -10.82 7.97 -15.79
CA SER A 164 -10.70 8.78 -17.00
C SER A 164 -9.41 9.60 -17.06
N ALA A 165 -8.46 9.36 -16.14
CA ALA A 165 -7.19 10.08 -16.10
C ALA A 165 -6.30 9.70 -17.29
N ASP A 166 -5.50 10.65 -17.80
CA ASP A 166 -4.58 10.38 -18.93
C ASP A 166 -3.49 9.38 -18.52
N ASN A 167 -3.06 9.43 -17.27
CA ASN A 167 -2.19 8.43 -16.68
C ASN A 167 -2.95 7.10 -16.48
N PHE A 168 -2.74 6.21 -17.44
CA PHE A 168 -3.48 4.95 -17.51
C PHE A 168 -3.24 4.04 -16.29
N PHE A 169 -2.15 4.20 -15.53
CA PHE A 169 -1.89 3.38 -14.35
C PHE A 169 -2.94 3.62 -13.25
N LEU A 170 -3.46 4.85 -13.11
CA LEU A 170 -4.55 5.15 -12.18
C LEU A 170 -5.82 4.36 -12.54
N SER A 171 -6.20 4.39 -13.82
CA SER A 171 -7.38 3.68 -14.32
C SER A 171 -7.20 2.16 -14.25
N GLU A 172 -5.99 1.67 -14.52
CA GLU A 172 -5.65 0.26 -14.39
C GLU A 172 -5.79 -0.22 -12.95
N VAL A 173 -5.11 0.41 -11.99
CA VAL A 173 -5.14 -0.02 -10.58
C VAL A 173 -6.57 0.07 -10.04
N LEU A 174 -7.32 1.13 -10.36
CA LEU A 174 -8.74 1.21 -10.01
C LEU A 174 -9.53 0.01 -10.56
N ALA A 175 -9.38 -0.33 -11.83
CA ALA A 175 -10.08 -1.46 -12.42
C ALA A 175 -9.68 -2.80 -11.79
N GLN A 176 -8.40 -2.98 -11.44
CA GLN A 176 -7.93 -4.15 -10.71
C GLN A 176 -8.60 -4.26 -9.33
N GLU A 177 -8.77 -3.15 -8.63
CA GLU A 177 -9.44 -3.12 -7.32
C GLU A 177 -10.94 -3.41 -7.43
N ILE A 178 -11.62 -2.89 -8.46
CA ILE A 178 -13.01 -3.25 -8.75
C ILE A 178 -13.13 -4.75 -9.05
N LYS A 179 -12.19 -5.32 -9.81
CA LYS A 179 -12.16 -6.77 -10.08
C LYS A 179 -12.00 -7.60 -8.80
N LYS A 180 -11.15 -7.16 -7.86
CA LYS A 180 -10.93 -7.82 -6.57
C LYS A 180 -12.16 -7.72 -5.66
N ARG A 181 -12.91 -6.62 -5.73
CA ARG A 181 -14.06 -6.31 -4.88
C ARG A 181 -15.28 -5.88 -5.72
N PRO A 182 -15.84 -6.79 -6.54
CA PRO A 182 -16.89 -6.42 -7.49
C PRO A 182 -18.17 -6.02 -6.76
N ARG A 183 -18.79 -4.92 -7.21
CA ARG A 183 -20.11 -4.46 -6.75
C ARG A 183 -20.91 -3.92 -7.93
N ALA A 184 -22.24 -4.09 -7.88
CA ALA A 184 -23.13 -3.70 -8.98
C ALA A 184 -23.16 -2.19 -9.23
N ASP A 185 -23.00 -1.37 -8.20
CA ASP A 185 -22.95 0.09 -8.27
C ASP A 185 -21.69 0.62 -8.97
N LEU A 186 -20.61 -0.16 -9.00
CA LEU A 186 -19.35 0.18 -9.68
C LEU A 186 -19.39 -0.04 -11.20
N LEU A 187 -20.51 -0.51 -11.76
CA LEU A 187 -20.64 -0.85 -13.19
C LEU A 187 -20.20 0.29 -14.10
N THR A 188 -20.71 1.50 -13.88
CA THR A 188 -20.38 2.68 -14.71
C THR A 188 -18.89 3.06 -14.61
N ILE A 189 -18.25 2.86 -13.46
CA ILE A 189 -16.82 3.12 -13.31
C ILE A 189 -16.01 2.09 -14.11
N ALA A 190 -16.37 0.81 -13.99
CA ALA A 190 -15.72 -0.25 -14.76
C ALA A 190 -15.91 -0.07 -16.28
N GLU A 191 -17.05 0.46 -16.72
CA GLU A 191 -17.29 0.83 -18.12
C GLU A 191 -16.32 1.92 -18.59
N LEU A 192 -16.13 2.98 -17.79
CA LEU A 192 -15.15 4.04 -18.08
C LEU A 192 -13.74 3.47 -18.20
N CYS A 193 -13.29 2.67 -17.22
CA CYS A 193 -11.99 2.01 -17.30
C CYS A 193 -11.86 1.13 -18.56
N SER A 194 -12.91 0.40 -18.94
CA SER A 194 -12.88 -0.47 -20.13
C SER A 194 -12.82 0.30 -21.46
N ALA A 195 -13.29 1.54 -21.46
CA ALA A 195 -13.27 2.43 -22.62
C ALA A 195 -12.01 3.32 -22.67
N HIS A 196 -11.08 3.13 -21.73
CA HIS A 196 -9.84 3.91 -21.67
C HIS A 196 -9.02 3.77 -22.98
N PRO A 197 -8.44 4.85 -23.53
CA PRO A 197 -7.69 4.78 -24.79
C PRO A 197 -6.48 3.83 -24.75
N HIS A 198 -5.81 3.77 -23.59
CA HIS A 198 -4.66 2.90 -23.38
C HIS A 198 -5.09 1.42 -23.19
N PRO A 199 -4.57 0.47 -23.98
CA PRO A 199 -5.00 -0.94 -23.96
C PRO A 199 -4.85 -1.65 -22.60
N GLN A 200 -3.85 -1.27 -21.81
CA GLN A 200 -3.58 -1.86 -20.50
C GLN A 200 -4.72 -1.58 -19.51
N ALA A 201 -5.09 -0.31 -19.36
CA ALA A 201 -6.24 0.10 -18.54
C ALA A 201 -7.56 -0.47 -19.09
N ALA A 202 -7.76 -0.42 -20.41
CA ALA A 202 -8.96 -0.99 -21.05
C ALA A 202 -9.14 -2.48 -20.74
N LYS A 203 -8.04 -3.27 -20.83
CA LYS A 203 -8.06 -4.70 -20.53
C LYS A 203 -8.38 -4.96 -19.06
N ALA A 204 -7.82 -4.17 -18.14
CA ALA A 204 -8.14 -4.24 -16.72
C ALA A 204 -9.64 -3.91 -16.47
N GLY A 205 -10.15 -2.86 -17.10
CA GLY A 205 -11.57 -2.48 -17.04
C GLY A 205 -12.52 -3.56 -17.55
N VAL A 206 -12.18 -4.22 -18.67
CA VAL A 206 -12.94 -5.37 -19.17
C VAL A 206 -12.95 -6.52 -18.16
N ALA A 207 -11.83 -6.78 -17.48
CA ALA A 207 -11.78 -7.80 -16.43
C ALA A 207 -12.65 -7.43 -15.22
N ALA A 208 -12.66 -6.16 -14.81
CA ALA A 208 -13.55 -5.64 -13.78
C ALA A 208 -15.02 -5.81 -14.13
N LEU A 209 -15.41 -5.47 -15.37
CA LEU A 209 -16.78 -5.67 -15.88
C LEU A 209 -17.22 -7.13 -15.84
N ARG A 210 -16.33 -8.06 -16.21
CA ARG A 210 -16.64 -9.50 -16.13
C ARG A 210 -16.86 -9.93 -14.69
N ALA A 211 -16.07 -9.42 -13.74
CA ALA A 211 -16.23 -9.73 -12.33
C ALA A 211 -17.57 -9.20 -11.77
N ILE A 212 -17.96 -7.96 -12.12
CA ILE A 212 -19.27 -7.40 -11.72
C ILE A 212 -20.43 -8.21 -12.30
N LYS A 213 -20.34 -8.61 -13.58
CA LYS A 213 -21.39 -9.40 -14.26
C LYS A 213 -21.51 -10.83 -13.74
N ALA A 214 -20.56 -11.30 -12.92
CA ALA A 214 -20.56 -12.64 -12.34
C ALA A 214 -21.07 -12.68 -10.89
N LEU A 215 -21.48 -11.54 -10.31
CA LEU A 215 -22.18 -11.44 -9.02
C LEU A 215 -23.56 -12.11 -9.08
#